data_AF-A0A832ARS9-F1
#
_entry.id   AF-A0A832ARS9-F1
#
_cell.length_a   1.000
_cell.length_b   1.000
_cell.length_c   1.000
_cell.angle_alpha   90.00
_cell.angle_beta   90.00
_cell.angle_gamma   90.00
#
_symmetry.space_group_name_H-M   'P 1'
#
loop_
_entity.id
_entity.type
_entity.pdbx_description
1 polymer ?
#
loop_
_entity_poly.entity_id
_entity_poly.type
_entity_poly.pdbx_seq_one_letter_code
_entity_poly.pdbx_strand_id
1 'polypeptide(L)'
;QYTLTLAHAARNEITMLQAEREVLGIDHTTIAARISETWNFPPILVASTSMWEEPNPEHEFFPSAATVHAADYFAWQAGYGSTEHLSAPPLCDAVAEWLGFTDADFEWMENELQSQFESARTLVEIAPAA
;
A
#
# COMPACT_ATOMS: atom_id res chain seq x y z
N GLN A 1 -5.48 -21.03 -6.57
CA GLN A 1 -6.04 -20.43 -5.35
C GLN A 1 -6.02 -18.91 -5.46
N TYR A 2 -4.89 -18.26 -5.70
CA TYR A 2 -4.83 -16.79 -5.83
C TYR A 2 -5.73 -16.17 -6.92
N THR A 3 -5.89 -16.83 -8.07
CA THR A 3 -6.87 -16.40 -9.10
C THR A 3 -8.32 -16.41 -8.59
N LEU A 4 -8.66 -17.33 -7.67
CA LEU A 4 -9.97 -17.36 -7.03
C LEU A 4 -10.11 -16.21 -6.04
N THR A 5 -9.04 -15.87 -5.31
CA THR A 5 -8.99 -14.69 -4.43
C THR A 5 -9.23 -13.40 -5.20
N LEU A 6 -8.58 -13.20 -6.36
CA LEU A 6 -8.81 -12.03 -7.23
C LEU A 6 -10.28 -11.96 -7.70
N ALA A 7 -10.82 -13.09 -8.17
CA ALA A 7 -12.20 -13.15 -8.62
C ALA A 7 -13.20 -12.91 -7.46
N HIS A 8 -12.87 -13.35 -6.26
CA HIS A 8 -13.67 -13.11 -5.05
C HIS A 8 -13.62 -11.64 -4.64
N ALA A 9 -12.45 -11.01 -4.64
CA ALA A 9 -12.29 -9.59 -4.36
C ALA A 9 -13.15 -8.74 -5.31
N ALA A 10 -13.02 -8.98 -6.61
CA ALA A 10 -13.76 -8.25 -7.64
C ALA A 10 -15.28 -8.44 -7.57
N ARG A 11 -15.75 -9.66 -7.30
CA ARG A 11 -17.19 -9.95 -7.24
C ARG A 11 -17.88 -9.35 -6.01
N ASN A 12 -17.16 -9.22 -4.91
CA ASN A 12 -17.70 -8.72 -3.65
C ASN A 12 -17.32 -7.26 -3.38
N GLU A 13 -16.57 -6.62 -4.29
CA GLU A 13 -16.10 -5.24 -4.17
C GLU A 13 -15.33 -4.99 -2.86
N ILE A 14 -14.52 -5.98 -2.45
CA ILE A 14 -13.70 -5.93 -1.23
C ILE A 14 -12.22 -5.74 -1.57
N THR A 15 -11.44 -5.31 -0.57
CA THR A 15 -9.99 -5.15 -0.75
C THR A 15 -9.30 -6.51 -0.92
N MET A 16 -8.09 -6.50 -1.48
CA MET A 16 -7.29 -7.74 -1.59
C MET A 16 -6.97 -8.33 -0.23
N LEU A 17 -6.65 -7.50 0.76
CA LEU A 17 -6.41 -7.94 2.13
C LEU A 17 -7.60 -8.75 2.68
N GLN A 18 -8.82 -8.25 2.50
CA GLN A 18 -10.04 -8.95 2.92
C GLN A 18 -10.21 -10.27 2.17
N ALA A 19 -10.08 -10.26 0.85
CA ALA A 19 -10.24 -11.46 0.03
C ALA A 19 -9.21 -12.55 0.36
N GLU A 20 -7.96 -12.18 0.63
CA GLU A 20 -6.90 -13.11 1.03
C GLU A 20 -7.21 -13.76 2.39
N ARG A 21 -7.60 -12.96 3.38
CA ARG A 21 -8.04 -13.47 4.69
C ARG A 21 -9.21 -14.45 4.55
N GLU A 22 -10.20 -14.13 3.72
CA GLU A 22 -11.40 -14.96 3.53
C GLU A 22 -11.15 -16.25 2.74
N VAL A 23 -10.36 -16.20 1.67
CA VAL A 23 -10.17 -17.33 0.75
C VAL A 23 -8.96 -18.19 1.14
N LEU A 24 -7.88 -17.58 1.60
CA LEU A 24 -6.60 -18.23 1.86
C LEU A 24 -6.32 -18.43 3.36
N GLY A 25 -7.00 -17.68 4.24
CA GLY A 25 -6.76 -17.70 5.68
C GLY A 25 -5.44 -17.04 6.11
N ILE A 26 -4.78 -16.34 5.18
CA ILE A 26 -3.55 -15.56 5.37
C ILE A 26 -3.56 -14.41 4.37
N ASP A 27 -2.92 -13.29 4.72
CA ASP A 27 -2.78 -12.11 3.87
C ASP A 27 -1.35 -11.86 3.41
N HIS A 28 -1.21 -11.02 2.38
CA HIS A 28 0.06 -10.64 1.82
C HIS A 28 0.95 -9.88 2.82
N THR A 29 0.39 -9.15 3.79
CA THR A 29 1.17 -8.43 4.81
C THR A 29 1.86 -9.39 5.76
N THR A 30 1.19 -10.47 6.18
CA THR A 30 1.80 -11.56 6.97
C THR A 30 2.94 -12.23 6.20
N ILE A 31 2.77 -12.45 4.90
CA ILE A 31 3.81 -13.03 4.04
C ILE A 31 5.00 -12.06 3.92
N ALA A 32 4.74 -10.77 3.69
CA ALA A 32 5.76 -9.73 3.59
C ALA A 32 6.60 -9.62 4.86
N ALA A 33 5.97 -9.71 6.04
CA ALA A 33 6.65 -9.75 7.33
C ALA A 33 7.67 -10.90 7.38
N ARG A 34 7.20 -12.13 7.11
CA ARG A 34 8.03 -13.34 7.16
C ARG A 34 9.20 -13.30 6.19
N ILE A 35 8.98 -12.78 4.97
CA ILE A 35 10.05 -12.63 3.98
C ILE A 35 11.09 -11.62 4.47
N SER A 36 10.64 -10.46 4.93
CA SER A 36 11.51 -9.37 5.41
C SER A 36 12.35 -9.82 6.61
N GLU A 37 11.75 -10.54 7.56
CA GLU A 37 12.45 -11.16 8.69
C GLU A 37 13.47 -12.21 8.24
N THR A 38 13.07 -13.09 7.32
CA THR A 38 13.95 -14.15 6.79
C THR A 38 15.17 -13.57 6.07
N TRP A 39 15.00 -12.43 5.41
CA TRP A 39 16.09 -11.71 4.74
C TRP A 39 16.88 -10.80 5.70
N ASN A 40 16.55 -10.83 6.99
CA ASN A 40 17.23 -10.07 8.04
C ASN A 40 17.22 -8.55 7.80
N PHE A 41 16.08 -8.04 7.30
CA PHE A 41 15.89 -6.61 7.14
C PHE A 41 15.80 -5.89 8.50
N PRO A 42 16.23 -4.61 8.56
CA PRO A 42 16.04 -3.79 9.74
C PRO A 42 14.58 -3.78 10.25
N PRO A 43 14.33 -3.75 11.57
CA PRO A 43 12.98 -3.78 12.15
C PRO A 43 12.02 -2.74 11.57
N ILE A 44 12.52 -1.53 11.27
CA ILE A 44 11.73 -0.48 10.63
C ILE A 44 11.18 -0.91 9.26
N LEU A 45 11.97 -1.61 8.44
CA LEU A 45 11.51 -2.09 7.14
C LEU A 45 10.53 -3.26 7.28
N VAL A 46 10.73 -4.13 8.27
CA VAL A 46 9.77 -5.20 8.57
C VAL A 46 8.42 -4.62 8.98
N ALA A 47 8.40 -3.59 9.84
CA ALA A 47 7.17 -2.92 10.25
C ALA A 47 6.49 -2.22 9.06
N SER A 48 7.25 -1.51 8.22
CA SER A 48 6.68 -0.79 7.08
C SER A 48 6.10 -1.70 6.00
N THR A 49 6.57 -2.94 5.86
CA THR A 49 6.01 -3.89 4.88
C THR A 49 4.87 -4.74 5.45
N SER A 50 4.80 -4.90 6.76
CA SER A 50 3.80 -5.75 7.43
C SER A 50 2.60 -5.00 7.99
N MET A 51 2.71 -3.70 8.23
CA MET A 51 1.68 -2.92 8.92
C MET A 51 1.08 -1.81 8.06
N TRP A 52 1.53 -1.60 6.82
CA TRP A 52 1.09 -0.46 6.02
C TRP A 52 -0.40 -0.49 5.65
N GLU A 53 -1.01 -1.67 5.49
CA GLU A 53 -2.46 -1.79 5.24
C GLU A 53 -3.30 -1.35 6.46
N GLU A 54 -2.81 -1.65 7.68
CA GLU A 54 -3.48 -1.34 8.95
C GLU A 54 -2.46 -0.74 9.95
N PRO A 55 -2.00 0.52 9.77
CA PRO A 55 -0.94 1.10 10.60
C PRO A 55 -1.38 1.26 12.05
N ASN A 56 -0.59 0.73 12.98
CA ASN A 56 -0.85 0.87 14.43
C ASN A 56 -0.18 2.14 14.98
N PRO A 57 -0.95 3.16 15.43
CA PRO A 57 -0.40 4.42 15.97
C PRO A 57 0.45 4.24 17.24
N GLU A 58 0.25 3.15 17.98
CA GLU A 58 1.02 2.86 19.21
C GLU A 58 2.37 2.19 18.92
N HIS A 59 2.67 1.87 17.67
CA HIS A 59 3.91 1.18 17.30
C HIS A 59 5.07 2.17 17.10
N GLU A 60 6.28 1.80 17.53
CA GLU A 60 7.45 2.69 17.44
C GLU A 60 7.80 3.12 16.00
N PHE A 61 7.51 2.24 15.02
CA PHE A 61 7.72 2.50 13.60
C PHE A 61 6.46 2.99 12.86
N PHE A 62 5.43 3.43 13.59
CA PHE A 62 4.21 3.98 13.01
C PHE A 62 4.48 5.03 11.91
N PRO A 63 5.35 6.04 12.08
CA PRO A 63 5.59 7.03 11.03
C PRO A 63 6.04 6.42 9.70
N SER A 64 6.81 5.32 9.74
CA SER A 64 7.28 4.67 8.51
C SER A 64 6.15 3.88 7.85
N ALA A 65 5.36 3.11 8.61
CA ALA A 65 4.19 2.41 8.08
C ALA A 65 3.12 3.38 7.57
N ALA A 66 2.86 4.48 8.29
CA ALA A 66 1.95 5.55 7.90
C ALA A 66 2.38 6.24 6.60
N THR A 67 3.70 6.44 6.42
CA THR A 67 4.24 6.98 5.16
C THR A 67 3.96 6.03 3.98
N VAL A 68 4.20 4.73 4.14
CA VAL A 68 3.92 3.75 3.07
C VAL A 68 2.41 3.66 2.79
N HIS A 69 1.58 3.66 3.82
CA HIS A 69 0.12 3.68 3.71
C HIS A 69 -0.38 4.89 2.91
N ALA A 70 0.07 6.10 3.28
CA ALA A 70 -0.30 7.33 2.60
C ALA A 70 0.17 7.30 1.13
N ALA A 71 1.39 6.81 0.87
CA ALA A 71 1.91 6.70 -0.48
C ALA A 71 1.07 5.76 -1.36
N ASP A 72 0.65 4.60 -0.83
CA ASP A 72 -0.24 3.69 -1.56
C ASP A 72 -1.62 4.33 -1.82
N TYR A 73 -2.21 4.97 -0.81
CA TYR A 73 -3.46 5.71 -0.97
C TYR A 73 -3.39 6.76 -2.10
N PHE A 74 -2.36 7.60 -2.12
CA PHE A 74 -2.18 8.60 -3.17
C PHE A 74 -1.92 7.96 -4.54
N ALA A 75 -1.20 6.83 -4.60
CA ALA A 75 -1.02 6.09 -5.85
C ALA A 75 -2.35 5.57 -6.40
N TRP A 76 -3.26 5.10 -5.55
CA TRP A 76 -4.63 4.75 -5.94
C TRP A 76 -5.42 5.95 -6.45
N GLN A 77 -5.38 7.10 -5.75
CA GLN A 77 -6.10 8.31 -6.18
C GLN A 77 -5.59 8.83 -7.54
N ALA A 78 -4.28 8.74 -7.78
CA ALA A 78 -3.66 9.12 -9.05
C ALA A 78 -3.90 8.09 -10.19
N GLY A 79 -4.63 6.99 -9.92
CA GLY A 79 -4.94 5.97 -10.93
C GLY A 79 -3.80 4.99 -11.21
N TYR A 80 -2.78 4.92 -10.36
CA TYR A 80 -1.67 3.96 -10.43
C TYR A 80 -1.89 2.71 -9.57
N GLY A 81 -3.04 2.61 -8.89
CA GLY A 81 -3.44 1.46 -8.09
C GLY A 81 -3.65 0.16 -8.89
N SER A 82 -3.64 -0.98 -8.19
CA SER A 82 -3.69 -2.29 -8.85
C SER A 82 -5.10 -2.68 -9.30
N THR A 83 -5.31 -2.72 -10.61
CA THR A 83 -6.44 -3.34 -11.33
C THR A 83 -7.82 -2.68 -11.18
N GLU A 84 -8.53 -2.66 -12.31
CA GLU A 84 -9.83 -2.02 -12.57
C GLU A 84 -10.99 -2.56 -11.71
N HIS A 85 -10.74 -3.60 -10.91
CA HIS A 85 -11.76 -4.42 -10.28
C HIS A 85 -11.56 -4.59 -8.78
N LEU A 86 -10.60 -3.88 -8.20
CA LEU A 86 -10.35 -3.90 -6.77
C LEU A 86 -10.77 -2.57 -6.15
N SER A 87 -11.40 -2.64 -4.98
CA SER A 87 -11.68 -1.46 -4.17
C SER A 87 -10.37 -0.90 -3.63
N ALA A 88 -10.14 0.40 -3.88
CA ALA A 88 -9.01 1.09 -3.30
C ALA A 88 -9.10 1.05 -1.76
N PRO A 89 -7.99 0.79 -1.05
CA PRO A 89 -7.98 0.88 0.41
C PRO A 89 -8.26 2.33 0.84
N PRO A 90 -9.11 2.55 1.86
CA PRO A 90 -9.34 3.89 2.39
C PRO A 90 -8.09 4.39 3.12
N LEU A 91 -7.93 5.72 3.17
CA LEU A 91 -6.94 6.33 4.06
C LEU A 91 -7.35 6.09 5.52
N CYS A 92 -6.47 5.50 6.32
CA CYS A 92 -6.69 5.25 7.74
C CYS A 92 -6.77 6.58 8.50
N ASP A 93 -7.77 6.72 9.39
CA ASP A 93 -7.97 7.93 10.20
C ASP A 93 -6.73 8.34 11.00
N ALA A 94 -6.02 7.37 11.59
CA ALA A 94 -4.79 7.63 12.34
C ALA A 94 -3.68 8.20 11.45
N VAL A 95 -3.61 7.77 10.19
CA VAL A 95 -2.64 8.29 9.21
C VAL A 95 -3.07 9.67 8.73
N ALA A 96 -4.36 9.88 8.46
CA ALA A 96 -4.89 11.20 8.08
C ALA A 96 -4.63 12.25 9.18
N GLU A 97 -4.89 11.91 10.44
CA GLU A 97 -4.59 12.76 11.59
C GLU A 97 -3.09 13.03 11.73
N TRP A 98 -2.26 12.00 11.56
CA TRP A 98 -0.80 12.13 11.64
C TRP A 98 -0.21 12.99 10.52
N LEU A 99 -0.74 12.90 9.30
CA LEU A 99 -0.34 13.76 8.17
C LEU A 99 -0.68 15.23 8.46
N GLY A 100 -1.86 15.48 9.05
CA GLY A 100 -2.32 16.84 9.34
C GLY A 100 -2.51 17.70 8.09
N PHE A 101 -2.74 17.07 6.94
CA PHE A 101 -2.87 17.74 5.65
C PHE A 101 -4.20 18.51 5.56
N THR A 102 -4.14 19.69 4.96
CA THR A 102 -5.30 20.44 4.52
C THR A 102 -5.74 19.98 3.13
N ASP A 103 -6.95 20.35 2.69
CA ASP A 103 -7.43 20.06 1.33
C ASP A 103 -6.44 20.53 0.25
N ALA A 104 -5.75 21.67 0.48
CA ALA A 104 -4.73 22.18 -0.42
C ALA A 104 -3.46 21.31 -0.45
N ASP A 105 -3.09 20.69 0.68
CA ASP A 105 -1.95 19.78 0.74
C ASP A 105 -2.28 18.47 0.01
N PHE A 106 -3.52 17.97 0.12
CA PHE A 106 -3.99 16.82 -0.65
C PHE A 106 -3.95 17.10 -2.17
N GLU A 107 -4.48 18.24 -2.61
CA GLU A 107 -4.42 18.65 -4.03
C GLU A 107 -2.98 18.82 -4.51
N TRP A 108 -2.11 19.41 -3.69
CA TRP A 108 -0.70 19.54 -4.03
C TRP A 108 0.00 18.18 -4.17
N MET A 109 -0.25 17.25 -3.24
CA MET A 109 0.34 15.91 -3.26
C MET A 109 -0.06 15.10 -4.49
N GLU A 110 -1.33 15.16 -4.90
CA GLU A 110 -1.82 14.48 -6.11
C GLU A 110 -1.09 14.99 -7.36
N ASN A 111 -0.95 16.31 -7.49
CA ASN A 111 -0.23 16.93 -8.61
C ASN A 111 1.27 16.58 -8.59
N GLU A 112 1.91 16.63 -7.43
CA GLU A 112 3.33 16.28 -7.28
C GLU A 112 3.57 14.81 -7.62
N LEU A 113 2.70 13.90 -7.14
CA LEU A 113 2.82 12.47 -7.43
C LEU A 113 2.73 12.19 -8.93
N GLN A 114 1.77 12.81 -9.63
CA GLN A 114 1.63 12.70 -11.08
C GLN A 114 2.94 13.11 -11.80
N SER A 115 3.55 14.23 -11.38
CA SER A 115 4.80 14.72 -11.96
C SER A 115 5.99 13.80 -11.67
N GLN A 116 6.08 13.25 -10.46
CA GLN A 116 7.18 12.36 -10.06
C GLN A 116 7.07 10.98 -10.73
N PHE A 117 5.85 10.50 -10.97
CA PHE A 117 5.62 9.19 -11.57
C PHE A 117 6.18 9.10 -13.00
N GLU A 118 6.02 10.15 -13.81
CA GLU A 118 6.62 10.23 -15.16
C GLU A 118 8.15 10.10 -15.12
N SER A 119 8.78 10.70 -14.12
CA SER A 119 10.23 10.61 -13.89
C SER A 119 10.63 9.20 -13.45
N ALA A 120 9.88 8.57 -12.55
CA ALA A 120 10.14 7.21 -12.07
C ALA A 120 9.98 6.14 -13.17
N ARG A 121 8.99 6.30 -14.06
CA ARG A 121 8.77 5.40 -15.20
C ARG A 121 10.01 5.28 -16.09
N THR A 122 10.70 6.39 -16.30
CA THR A 122 11.96 6.43 -17.05
C THR A 122 13.05 5.57 -16.38
N LEU A 123 13.11 5.56 -15.05
CA LEU A 123 14.08 4.78 -14.29
C LEU A 123 13.81 3.27 -14.39
N VAL A 124 12.53 2.85 -14.34
CA VAL A 124 12.13 1.44 -14.50
C VAL A 124 12.38 0.95 -15.92
N GLU A 125 12.13 1.78 -16.94
CA GLU A 125 12.41 1.45 -18.35
C GLU A 125 13.90 1.36 -18.70
N ILE A 126 14.78 1.92 -17.85
CA ILE A 126 16.24 1.80 -18.00
C ILE A 126 16.76 0.46 -17.45
N ALA A 127 16.01 -0.23 -16.57
CA ALA A 127 16.38 -1.56 -16.10
C ALA A 127 16.11 -2.59 -17.21
N PRO A 128 17.12 -3.38 -17.65
CA PRO A 128 16.88 -4.40 -18.66
C PRO A 128 15.88 -5.42 -18.12
N ALA A 129 14.88 -5.78 -18.93
CA ALA A 129 14.00 -6.91 -18.64
C ALA A 129 14.88 -8.14 -18.39
N ALA A 130 14.85 -8.64 -17.15
CA ALA A 130 15.56 -9.84 -16.73
C ALA A 130 14.90 -11.10 -17.31
#